data_AF-A0A942GSS4-F1
#
_entry.id   AF-A0A942GSS4-F1
#
_cell.length_a   1.000
_cell.length_b   1.000
_cell.length_c   1.000
_cell.angle_alpha   90.00
_cell.angle_beta   90.00
_cell.angle_gamma   90.00
#
_symmetry.space_group_name_H-M   'P 1'
#
loop_
_entity.id
_entity.type
_entity.pdbx_description
1 polymer ?
#
loop_
_entity_poly.entity_id
_entity_poly.type
_entity_poly.pdbx_seq_one_letter_code
_entity_poly.pdbx_strand_id
1 'polypeptide(L)'
;YMEFKKWIQGVQDPKLNKTEATPAFVRLMWRRPKGAVEVIPSAYLVSAWNQPTYVDETAFPADDRSIGYERGNAITKQWDDATTRAAVDAADQVVRRAKEDQLSDPAKAKELALGFVSRAFRRPVDPETAKLYVDKQFASAKDVPAALRRSVALTLLSPRFLYREIGPSDDPYRMAAEISFGLWDSLPDPELLRAAGAGELKTPEGRAKQAKRMAADSRAWTKLRDFLMLWLKIDEIPDIVKSQKAFPGFDDSTATDLRTSLDLFLREVAWGPRADYRELMLSDRQYVNGRLAKIYGGNLAADAPFQAVASPDRAGVLTQPYVMARFAYLEGSSPIHRGVLVARNMLGRVLAPPPVAVAPTAASLHPELTTRERVALQTKNAPCNTCHGMINPLGFAFEEYDAIGRVRKVD
;
A
#
# COMPACT_ATOMS: atom_id res chain seq x y z
N TYR A 1 -5.50 26.61 15.43
CA TYR A 1 -5.90 26.68 16.84
C TYR A 1 -7.37 27.05 16.88
N MET A 2 -8.25 26.13 17.31
CA MET A 2 -9.62 26.48 17.70
C MET A 2 -9.63 26.64 19.22
N GLU A 3 -9.94 27.84 19.71
CA GLU A 3 -10.04 28.13 21.14
C GLU A 3 -11.51 27.91 21.55
N PHE A 4 -11.78 26.96 22.44
CA PHE A 4 -13.11 26.79 23.02
C PHE A 4 -13.13 27.44 24.40
N LYS A 5 -13.84 28.56 24.52
CA LYS A 5 -14.17 29.15 25.83
C LYS A 5 -15.51 28.62 26.30
N LYS A 6 -15.54 28.07 27.50
CA LYS A 6 -16.78 27.71 28.19
C LYS A 6 -17.45 29.01 28.63
N TRP A 7 -18.41 29.52 27.86
CA TRP A 7 -19.26 30.62 28.31
C TRP A 7 -20.41 30.05 29.13
N ILE A 8 -20.55 30.52 30.37
CA ILE A 8 -21.76 30.29 31.16
C ILE A 8 -22.80 31.25 30.61
N GLN A 9 -23.79 30.74 29.86
CA GLN A 9 -24.96 31.55 29.50
C GLN A 9 -25.78 31.76 30.78
N GLY A 10 -25.70 32.97 31.33
CA GLY A 10 -26.53 33.43 32.45
C GLY A 10 -25.73 33.71 33.71
N VAL A 11 -25.83 34.97 34.15
CA VAL A 11 -25.35 35.57 35.41
C VAL A 11 -23.85 35.92 35.46
N GLN A 12 -23.56 37.24 35.34
CA GLN A 12 -22.27 37.82 35.74
C GLN A 12 -22.12 37.72 37.26
N ASP A 13 -21.48 36.65 37.75
CA ASP A 13 -20.99 36.60 39.12
C ASP A 13 -19.49 36.91 39.15
N PRO A 14 -19.07 38.07 39.68
CA PRO A 14 -17.65 38.44 39.77
C PRO A 14 -16.82 37.51 40.67
N LYS A 15 -17.43 36.62 41.47
CA LYS A 15 -16.73 35.58 42.25
C LYS A 15 -16.46 34.30 41.45
N LEU A 16 -17.18 34.03 40.36
CA LEU A 16 -17.00 32.86 39.49
C LEU A 16 -16.01 33.11 38.34
N ASN A 17 -15.66 34.37 38.05
CA ASN A 17 -14.70 34.77 37.00
C ASN A 17 -13.21 34.44 37.31
N LYS A 18 -12.94 33.58 38.30
CA LYS A 18 -11.58 33.15 38.69
C LYS A 18 -11.20 31.74 38.21
N THR A 19 -12.02 31.08 37.39
CA THR A 19 -11.57 29.85 36.74
C THR A 19 -10.69 30.20 35.55
N GLU A 20 -9.39 29.95 35.67
CA GLU A 20 -8.48 29.91 34.52
C GLU A 20 -9.13 29.07 33.40
N ALA A 21 -9.09 29.58 32.17
CA ALA A 21 -9.65 28.89 31.03
C ALA A 21 -8.99 27.51 30.93
N THR A 22 -9.77 26.45 31.18
CA THR A 22 -9.25 25.09 31.02
C THR A 22 -8.97 24.86 29.53
N PRO A 23 -7.74 24.53 29.13
CA PRO A 23 -7.43 24.24 27.74
C PRO A 23 -8.27 23.06 27.28
N ALA A 24 -9.10 23.27 26.26
CA ALA A 24 -9.79 22.19 25.56
C ALA A 24 -9.02 21.82 24.30
N PHE A 25 -8.82 20.53 24.07
CA PHE A 25 -8.16 20.01 22.88
C PHE A 25 -9.07 19.04 22.15
N VAL A 26 -9.00 19.07 20.81
CA VAL A 26 -9.63 18.08 19.94
C VAL A 26 -8.50 17.31 19.26
N ARG A 27 -8.58 15.98 19.25
CA ARG A 27 -7.66 15.11 18.52
C ARG A 27 -8.44 14.42 17.42
N LEU A 28 -7.92 14.49 16.20
CA LEU A 28 -8.42 13.66 15.12
C LEU A 28 -7.79 12.28 15.28
N MET A 29 -8.65 11.29 15.50
CA MET A 29 -8.26 9.90 15.64
C MET A 29 -8.63 9.17 14.36
N TRP A 30 -7.80 8.22 13.95
CA TRP A 30 -8.15 7.30 12.88
C TRP A 30 -7.91 5.86 13.32
N ARG A 31 -8.51 4.93 12.59
CA ARG A 31 -8.10 3.53 12.60
C ARG A 31 -7.62 3.22 11.19
N ARG A 32 -6.31 3.11 10.99
CA ARG A 32 -5.77 2.62 9.72
C ARG A 32 -6.25 1.18 9.50
N PRO A 33 -6.40 0.73 8.24
CA PRO A 33 -7.05 -0.54 7.90
C PRO A 33 -6.64 -1.84 8.61
N LYS A 34 -5.68 -1.95 9.51
CA LYS A 34 -5.43 -3.18 10.31
C LYS A 34 -4.75 -2.80 11.64
N GLY A 35 -4.82 -1.53 12.02
CA GLY A 35 -4.02 -0.93 13.09
C GLY A 35 -4.86 -0.53 14.30
N ALA A 36 -4.17 -0.13 15.36
CA ALA A 36 -4.80 0.45 16.53
C ALA A 36 -5.44 1.81 16.20
N VAL A 37 -6.38 2.24 17.05
CA VAL A 37 -6.88 3.62 16.99
C VAL A 37 -5.79 4.54 17.50
N GLU A 38 -5.37 5.51 16.68
CA GLU A 38 -4.29 6.44 17.01
C GLU A 38 -4.63 7.87 16.57
N VAL A 39 -3.93 8.86 17.13
CA VAL A 39 -4.01 10.25 16.67
C VAL A 39 -3.40 10.30 15.27
N ILE A 40 -4.08 10.96 14.32
CA ILE A 40 -3.55 11.16 12.96
C ILE A 40 -2.21 11.91 13.08
N PRO A 41 -1.08 11.30 12.68
CA PRO A 41 0.20 12.00 12.75
C PRO A 41 0.21 13.23 11.85
N SER A 42 0.88 14.30 12.28
CA SER A 42 0.93 15.56 11.52
C SER A 42 1.45 15.40 10.09
N ALA A 43 2.31 14.41 9.85
CA ALA A 43 2.82 14.05 8.53
C ALA A 43 1.74 13.57 7.53
N TYR A 44 0.55 13.19 8.02
CA TYR A 44 -0.60 12.81 7.19
C TYR A 44 -1.64 13.94 7.06
N LEU A 45 -1.43 15.06 7.74
CA LEU A 45 -2.29 16.23 7.60
C LEU A 45 -1.83 17.04 6.38
N VAL A 46 -2.66 17.05 5.35
CA VAL A 46 -2.46 17.88 4.16
C VAL A 46 -3.37 19.10 4.24
N SER A 47 -2.84 20.27 3.90
CA SER A 47 -3.63 21.52 3.84
C SER A 47 -4.42 21.68 2.53
N ALA A 48 -4.35 20.69 1.64
CA ALA A 48 -5.04 20.70 0.36
C ALA A 48 -6.39 19.99 0.44
N TRP A 49 -7.40 20.57 -0.20
CA TRP A 49 -8.68 19.91 -0.43
C TRP A 49 -8.55 18.91 -1.57
N ASN A 50 -8.84 17.64 -1.28
CA ASN A 50 -8.94 16.61 -2.31
C ASN A 50 -10.39 16.52 -2.80
N GLN A 51 -10.55 16.25 -4.10
CA GLN A 51 -11.87 16.02 -4.68
C GLN A 51 -12.47 14.74 -4.08
N PRO A 52 -13.79 14.71 -3.77
CA PRO A 52 -14.44 13.50 -3.28
C PRO A 52 -14.32 12.34 -4.28
N THR A 53 -13.58 11.30 -3.91
CA THR A 53 -13.43 10.08 -4.70
C THR A 53 -14.64 9.18 -4.49
N TYR A 54 -15.21 8.67 -5.58
CA TYR A 54 -16.15 7.55 -5.52
C TYR A 54 -15.35 6.25 -5.41
N VAL A 55 -15.64 5.45 -4.39
CA VAL A 55 -15.11 4.10 -4.23
C VAL A 55 -16.23 3.15 -4.57
N ASP A 56 -16.01 2.32 -5.59
CA ASP A 56 -16.95 1.26 -5.93
C ASP A 56 -16.88 0.15 -4.86
N GLU A 57 -18.03 -0.24 -4.32
CA GLU A 57 -18.13 -1.26 -3.27
C GLU A 57 -18.40 -2.66 -3.84
N THR A 58 -18.43 -2.81 -5.17
CA THR A 58 -18.60 -4.11 -5.82
C THR A 58 -17.47 -5.06 -5.41
N ALA A 59 -17.86 -6.19 -4.80
CA ALA A 59 -16.94 -7.25 -4.46
C ALA A 59 -16.49 -8.00 -5.73
N PHE A 60 -15.20 -7.96 -6.03
CA PHE A 60 -14.61 -8.80 -7.07
C PHE A 60 -14.23 -10.17 -6.51
N PRO A 61 -14.35 -11.25 -7.32
CA PRO A 61 -13.84 -12.57 -6.93
C PRO A 61 -12.34 -12.51 -6.65
N ALA A 62 -11.83 -13.45 -5.86
CA ALA A 62 -10.39 -13.57 -5.67
C ALA A 62 -9.71 -13.97 -7.00
N ASP A 63 -8.57 -13.37 -7.29
CA ASP A 63 -7.71 -13.82 -8.38
C ASP A 63 -7.15 -15.22 -8.10
N ASP A 64 -7.14 -16.08 -9.11
CA ASP A 64 -6.49 -17.39 -9.04
C ASP A 64 -4.96 -17.19 -8.94
N ARG A 65 -4.41 -17.31 -7.73
CA ARG A 65 -2.97 -17.25 -7.48
C ARG A 65 -2.36 -18.65 -7.50
N SER A 66 -1.43 -18.92 -8.43
CA SER A 66 -0.56 -20.09 -8.37
C SER A 66 0.89 -19.70 -8.68
N ILE A 67 1.80 -19.90 -7.70
CA ILE A 67 3.25 -19.67 -7.85
C ILE A 67 3.57 -18.22 -8.26
N GLY A 68 2.90 -17.25 -7.64
CA GLY A 68 3.21 -15.83 -7.81
C GLY A 68 2.79 -15.21 -9.15
N TYR A 69 2.05 -15.93 -9.99
CA TYR A 69 1.43 -15.40 -11.20
C TYR A 69 -0.08 -15.73 -11.23
N GLU A 70 -0.86 -14.77 -11.75
CA GLU A 70 -2.30 -14.88 -11.98
C GLU A 70 -2.55 -15.86 -13.13
N ARG A 71 -3.33 -16.93 -12.87
CA ARG A 71 -3.83 -17.81 -13.93
C ARG A 71 -5.26 -17.44 -14.24
N GLY A 72 -5.46 -16.65 -15.30
CA GLY A 72 -6.77 -16.46 -15.90
C GLY A 72 -6.66 -16.49 -17.41
N ASN A 73 -6.68 -17.67 -18.04
CA ASN A 73 -6.86 -17.76 -19.49
C ASN A 73 -8.35 -17.71 -19.89
N ALA A 74 -9.26 -17.59 -18.91
CA ALA A 74 -10.69 -17.42 -19.10
C ALA A 74 -11.27 -16.46 -18.05
N ILE A 75 -12.22 -15.62 -18.46
CA ILE A 75 -13.01 -14.78 -17.56
C ILE A 75 -14.15 -15.64 -17.03
N THR A 76 -14.19 -15.88 -15.71
CA THR A 76 -15.29 -16.63 -15.10
C THR A 76 -16.56 -15.80 -15.13
N LYS A 77 -17.72 -16.47 -15.06
CA LYS A 77 -19.02 -15.78 -14.94
C LYS A 77 -19.04 -14.81 -13.74
N GLN A 78 -18.38 -15.17 -12.63
CA GLN A 78 -18.33 -14.32 -11.44
C GLN A 78 -17.54 -13.02 -11.71
N TRP A 79 -16.44 -13.09 -12.46
CA TRP A 79 -15.68 -11.92 -12.86
C TRP A 79 -16.45 -11.03 -13.84
N ASP A 80 -17.16 -11.64 -14.80
CA ASP A 80 -18.03 -10.93 -15.74
C ASP A 80 -19.19 -10.21 -15.02
N ASP A 81 -19.89 -10.90 -14.12
CA ASP A 81 -20.98 -10.36 -13.32
C ASP A 81 -20.48 -9.20 -12.42
N ALA A 82 -19.33 -9.35 -11.76
CA ALA A 82 -18.74 -8.32 -10.91
C ALA A 82 -18.30 -7.08 -11.71
N THR A 83 -17.60 -7.28 -12.83
CA THR A 83 -17.15 -6.17 -13.69
C THR A 83 -18.34 -5.42 -14.27
N THR A 84 -19.40 -6.13 -14.68
CA THR A 84 -20.64 -5.55 -15.17
C THR A 84 -21.33 -4.72 -14.10
N ARG A 85 -21.43 -5.24 -12.87
CA ARG A 85 -22.02 -4.50 -11.75
C ARG A 85 -21.25 -3.22 -11.42
N ALA A 86 -19.93 -3.30 -11.30
CA ALA A 86 -19.09 -2.13 -11.06
C ALA A 86 -19.22 -1.08 -12.17
N ALA A 87 -19.31 -1.50 -13.44
CA ALA A 87 -19.52 -0.59 -14.56
C ALA A 87 -20.89 0.12 -14.49
N VAL A 88 -21.95 -0.59 -14.09
CA VAL A 88 -23.30 -0.02 -13.90
C VAL A 88 -23.31 0.95 -12.72
N ASP A 89 -22.76 0.56 -11.58
CA ASP A 89 -22.73 1.39 -10.37
C ASP A 89 -21.93 2.68 -10.62
N ALA A 90 -20.76 2.58 -11.26
CA ALA A 90 -19.99 3.74 -11.67
C ALA A 90 -20.76 4.63 -12.68
N ALA A 91 -21.51 4.04 -13.62
CA ALA A 91 -22.32 4.81 -14.56
C ALA A 91 -23.46 5.58 -13.86
N ASP A 92 -24.12 4.95 -12.88
CA ASP A 92 -25.13 5.59 -12.04
C ASP A 92 -24.54 6.74 -11.23
N GLN A 93 -23.31 6.58 -10.72
CA GLN A 93 -22.62 7.66 -10.02
C GLN A 93 -22.30 8.85 -10.92
N VAL A 94 -21.88 8.60 -12.16
CA VAL A 94 -21.62 9.69 -13.12
C VAL A 94 -22.91 10.46 -13.40
N VAL A 95 -24.03 9.76 -13.61
CA VAL A 95 -25.34 10.40 -13.82
C VAL A 95 -25.76 11.18 -12.57
N ARG A 96 -25.61 10.60 -11.37
CA ARG A 96 -25.98 11.25 -10.10
C ARG A 96 -25.18 12.52 -9.81
N ARG A 97 -23.91 12.57 -10.22
CA ARG A 97 -23.02 13.73 -10.03
C ARG A 97 -23.08 14.72 -11.19
N ALA A 98 -23.72 14.38 -12.30
CA ALA A 98 -23.93 15.31 -13.40
C ALA A 98 -24.82 16.47 -12.93
N LYS A 99 -24.51 17.68 -13.39
CA LYS A 99 -25.31 18.87 -13.11
C LYS A 99 -26.66 18.75 -13.84
N GLU A 100 -27.67 19.44 -13.31
CA GLU A 100 -29.01 19.44 -13.91
C GLU A 100 -28.98 19.87 -15.39
N ASP A 101 -28.21 20.90 -15.71
CA ASP A 101 -28.07 21.38 -17.09
C ASP A 101 -27.37 20.37 -18.02
N GLN A 102 -26.50 19.50 -17.47
CA GLN A 102 -25.88 18.39 -18.19
C GLN A 102 -26.84 17.21 -18.41
N LEU A 103 -27.92 17.12 -17.64
CA LEU A 103 -28.93 16.06 -17.77
C LEU A 103 -30.15 16.51 -18.59
N SER A 104 -30.41 17.81 -18.68
CA SER A 104 -31.50 18.38 -19.48
C SER A 104 -31.10 18.74 -20.92
N ASP A 105 -29.81 18.99 -21.18
CA ASP A 105 -29.29 19.34 -22.50
C ASP A 105 -28.46 18.19 -23.12
N PRO A 106 -28.95 17.55 -24.20
CA PRO A 106 -28.22 16.47 -24.87
C PRO A 106 -26.82 16.86 -25.34
N ALA A 107 -26.57 18.11 -25.72
CA ALA A 107 -25.26 18.55 -26.19
C ALA A 107 -24.23 18.55 -25.04
N LYS A 108 -24.62 19.10 -23.88
CA LYS A 108 -23.78 19.10 -22.67
C LYS A 108 -23.55 17.68 -22.13
N ALA A 109 -24.57 16.83 -22.20
CA ALA A 109 -24.45 15.42 -21.83
C ALA A 109 -23.45 14.67 -22.72
N LYS A 110 -23.49 14.92 -24.03
CA LYS A 110 -22.53 14.36 -24.98
C LYS A 110 -21.10 14.84 -24.71
N GLU A 111 -20.92 16.12 -24.38
CA GLU A 111 -19.60 16.66 -23.98
C GLU A 111 -19.07 15.95 -22.72
N LEU A 112 -19.91 15.76 -21.71
CA LEU A 112 -19.55 15.01 -20.51
C LEU A 112 -19.16 13.56 -20.85
N ALA A 113 -19.92 12.89 -21.70
CA ALA A 113 -19.64 11.53 -22.16
C ALA A 113 -18.32 11.45 -22.94
N LEU A 114 -18.06 12.38 -23.88
CA LEU A 114 -16.80 12.46 -24.62
C LEU A 114 -15.61 12.67 -23.68
N GLY A 115 -15.75 13.54 -22.68
CA GLY A 115 -14.73 13.74 -21.65
C GLY A 115 -14.47 12.48 -20.83
N PHE A 116 -15.51 11.71 -20.51
CA PHE A 116 -15.38 10.42 -19.83
C PHE A 116 -14.64 9.39 -20.70
N VAL A 117 -15.07 9.22 -21.96
CA VAL A 117 -14.42 8.31 -22.93
C VAL A 117 -12.96 8.67 -23.12
N SER A 118 -12.64 9.95 -23.28
CA SER A 118 -11.26 10.43 -23.45
C SER A 118 -10.37 10.07 -22.26
N ARG A 119 -10.87 10.26 -21.03
CA ARG A 119 -10.15 9.91 -19.80
C ARG A 119 -10.01 8.40 -19.62
N ALA A 120 -11.08 7.64 -19.84
CA ALA A 120 -11.08 6.18 -19.70
C ALA A 120 -10.13 5.51 -20.69
N PHE A 121 -10.11 5.98 -21.94
CA PHE A 121 -9.21 5.48 -22.98
C PHE A 121 -7.87 6.21 -23.05
N ARG A 122 -7.66 7.19 -22.16
CA ARG A 122 -6.38 7.89 -21.94
C ARG A 122 -5.84 8.58 -23.20
N ARG A 123 -6.74 9.08 -24.06
CA ARG A 123 -6.39 9.73 -25.34
C ARG A 123 -7.52 10.61 -25.89
N PRO A 124 -7.24 11.49 -26.86
CA PRO A 124 -8.29 12.20 -27.60
C PRO A 124 -9.25 11.23 -28.29
N VAL A 125 -10.52 11.61 -28.35
CA VAL A 125 -11.58 10.79 -28.96
C VAL A 125 -11.64 11.10 -30.45
N ASP A 126 -11.33 10.10 -31.28
CA ASP A 126 -11.50 10.18 -32.73
C ASP A 126 -13.00 10.05 -33.13
N PRO A 127 -13.38 10.46 -34.36
CA PRO A 127 -14.78 10.44 -34.79
C PRO A 127 -15.47 9.07 -34.73
N GLU A 128 -14.75 7.98 -35.01
CA GLU A 128 -15.33 6.63 -34.96
C GLU A 128 -15.56 6.19 -33.52
N THR A 129 -14.62 6.52 -32.62
CA THR A 129 -14.80 6.31 -31.18
C THR A 129 -15.98 7.15 -30.65
N ALA A 130 -16.09 8.43 -31.01
CA ALA A 130 -17.23 9.27 -30.61
C ALA A 130 -18.57 8.68 -31.09
N LYS A 131 -18.62 8.24 -32.35
CA LYS A 131 -19.81 7.65 -32.95
C LYS A 131 -20.28 6.41 -32.20
N LEU A 132 -19.36 5.52 -31.85
CA LEU A 132 -19.68 4.25 -31.20
C LEU A 132 -20.06 4.41 -29.72
N TYR A 133 -19.22 5.11 -28.96
CA TYR A 133 -19.33 5.18 -27.51
C TYR A 133 -20.28 6.29 -27.04
N VAL A 134 -20.52 7.31 -27.87
CA VAL A 134 -21.39 8.45 -27.52
C VAL A 134 -22.58 8.54 -28.47
N ASP A 135 -22.41 8.87 -29.75
CA ASP A 135 -23.53 9.28 -30.61
C ASP A 135 -24.61 8.20 -30.77
N LYS A 136 -24.22 6.94 -30.99
CA LYS A 136 -25.17 5.82 -31.06
C LYS A 136 -25.96 5.62 -29.77
N GLN A 137 -25.35 5.88 -28.62
CA GLN A 137 -26.00 5.71 -27.31
C GLN A 137 -27.05 6.80 -27.08
N PHE A 138 -26.74 8.04 -27.47
CA PHE A 138 -27.66 9.18 -27.40
C PHE A 138 -28.78 9.12 -28.45
N ALA A 139 -28.54 8.53 -29.62
CA ALA A 139 -29.56 8.38 -30.65
C ALA A 139 -30.60 7.28 -30.34
N SER A 140 -30.25 6.28 -29.53
CA SER A 140 -31.08 5.09 -29.29
C SER A 140 -31.66 4.98 -27.88
N ALA A 141 -31.26 5.87 -26.96
CA ALA A 141 -31.77 5.87 -25.60
C ALA A 141 -33.10 6.63 -25.50
N LYS A 142 -33.89 6.25 -24.48
CA LYS A 142 -35.20 6.87 -24.18
C LYS A 142 -35.06 8.33 -23.72
N ASP A 143 -34.02 8.61 -22.95
CA ASP A 143 -33.74 9.92 -22.35
C ASP A 143 -32.22 10.14 -22.19
N VAL A 144 -31.85 11.39 -21.89
CA VAL A 144 -30.45 11.82 -21.72
C VAL A 144 -29.72 11.07 -20.59
N PRO A 145 -30.29 10.90 -19.37
CA PRO A 145 -29.67 10.10 -18.32
C PRO A 145 -29.40 8.64 -18.75
N ALA A 146 -30.32 8.00 -19.45
CA ALA A 146 -30.14 6.64 -19.96
C ALA A 146 -29.04 6.57 -21.02
N ALA A 147 -28.95 7.57 -21.91
CA ALA A 147 -27.88 7.66 -22.90
C ALA A 147 -26.50 7.77 -22.24
N LEU A 148 -26.37 8.67 -21.26
CA LEU A 148 -25.13 8.89 -20.52
C LEU A 148 -24.73 7.62 -19.75
N ARG A 149 -25.66 6.98 -19.05
CA ARG A 149 -25.42 5.70 -18.36
C ARG A 149 -24.89 4.62 -19.32
N ARG A 150 -25.54 4.44 -20.47
CA ARG A 150 -25.12 3.47 -21.49
C ARG A 150 -23.73 3.77 -22.04
N SER A 151 -23.45 5.05 -22.32
CA SER A 151 -22.14 5.50 -22.80
C SER A 151 -21.03 5.17 -21.79
N VAL A 152 -21.25 5.47 -20.51
CA VAL A 152 -20.28 5.20 -19.43
C VAL A 152 -20.07 3.69 -19.25
N ALA A 153 -21.15 2.92 -19.12
CA ALA A 153 -21.07 1.46 -18.93
C ALA A 153 -20.37 0.77 -20.10
N LEU A 154 -20.72 1.13 -21.35
CA LEU A 154 -20.05 0.62 -22.55
C LEU A 154 -18.55 0.97 -22.58
N THR A 155 -18.20 2.16 -22.10
CA THR A 155 -16.79 2.58 -22.02
C THR A 155 -16.02 1.73 -21.01
N LEU A 156 -16.58 1.51 -19.82
CA LEU A 156 -15.95 0.73 -18.74
C LEU A 156 -15.87 -0.77 -19.05
N LEU A 157 -16.79 -1.30 -19.85
CA LEU A 157 -16.77 -2.70 -20.30
C LEU A 157 -15.95 -2.91 -21.58
N SER A 158 -15.40 -1.85 -22.16
CA SER A 158 -14.59 -1.94 -23.37
C SER A 158 -13.23 -2.57 -23.06
N PRO A 159 -12.71 -3.46 -23.94
CA PRO A 159 -11.32 -3.89 -23.89
C PRO A 159 -10.34 -2.72 -23.83
N ARG A 160 -10.66 -1.58 -24.49
CA ARG A 160 -9.81 -0.36 -24.49
C ARG A 160 -9.66 0.28 -23.10
N PHE A 161 -10.60 0.03 -22.20
CA PHE A 161 -10.51 0.42 -20.79
C PHE A 161 -9.83 -0.68 -19.97
N LEU A 162 -10.33 -1.91 -20.08
CA LEU A 162 -9.93 -3.07 -19.26
C LEU A 162 -8.45 -3.44 -19.44
N TYR A 163 -7.91 -3.29 -20.66
CA TYR A 163 -6.49 -3.51 -20.94
C TYR A 163 -5.75 -2.18 -21.10
N ARG A 164 -4.61 -2.06 -20.41
CA ARG A 164 -3.82 -0.82 -20.32
C ARG A 164 -2.98 -0.56 -21.58
N GLU A 165 -2.56 -1.60 -22.29
CA GLU A 165 -1.53 -1.56 -23.33
C GLU A 165 -2.03 -2.01 -24.71
N ILE A 166 -3.24 -1.58 -25.11
CA ILE A 166 -3.75 -1.87 -26.46
C ILE A 166 -3.17 -0.87 -27.46
N GLY A 167 -2.50 -1.38 -28.49
CA GLY A 167 -1.95 -0.60 -29.60
C GLY A 167 -0.48 -0.91 -29.87
N PRO A 168 0.10 -0.33 -30.94
CA PRO A 168 1.49 -0.53 -31.27
C PRO A 168 2.42 0.13 -30.23
N SER A 169 3.63 -0.38 -30.08
CA SER A 169 4.60 0.07 -29.06
C SER A 169 5.11 1.50 -29.27
N ASP A 170 4.91 2.06 -30.46
CA ASP A 170 5.26 3.44 -30.82
C ASP A 170 4.11 4.44 -30.62
N ASP A 171 2.93 4.00 -30.16
CA ASP A 171 1.82 4.90 -29.82
C ASP A 171 2.18 5.76 -28.59
N PRO A 172 2.28 7.09 -28.72
CA PRO A 172 2.66 7.96 -27.61
C PRO A 172 1.63 7.96 -26.47
N TYR A 173 0.35 7.69 -26.73
CA TYR A 173 -0.66 7.60 -25.66
C TYR A 173 -0.57 6.28 -24.89
N ARG A 174 -0.15 5.20 -25.56
CA ARG A 174 0.20 3.95 -24.90
C ARG A 174 1.41 4.16 -23.98
N MET A 175 2.47 4.82 -24.47
CA MET A 175 3.65 5.16 -23.66
C MET A 175 3.29 6.04 -22.46
N ALA A 176 2.39 7.02 -22.63
CA ALA A 176 1.86 7.80 -21.50
C ALA A 176 1.17 6.91 -20.46
N ALA A 177 0.31 5.98 -20.90
CA ALA A 177 -0.34 5.03 -20.01
C ALA A 177 0.68 4.16 -19.26
N GLU A 178 1.67 3.59 -19.96
CA GLU A 178 2.73 2.76 -19.37
C GLU A 178 3.51 3.53 -18.28
N ILE A 179 3.92 4.78 -18.53
CA ILE A 179 4.59 5.62 -17.54
C ILE A 179 3.67 5.90 -16.34
N SER A 180 2.41 6.26 -16.59
CA SER A 180 1.45 6.61 -15.54
C SER A 180 1.07 5.46 -14.63
N PHE A 181 0.71 4.30 -15.18
CA PHE A 181 0.44 3.11 -14.37
C PHE A 181 1.73 2.55 -13.78
N GLY A 182 2.86 2.68 -14.49
CA GLY A 182 4.20 2.32 -14.04
C GLY A 182 4.69 3.10 -12.82
N LEU A 183 4.28 4.37 -12.64
CA LEU A 183 4.72 5.19 -11.51
C LEU A 183 3.61 5.48 -10.49
N TRP A 184 2.37 5.65 -10.91
CA TRP A 184 1.28 6.13 -10.05
C TRP A 184 0.13 5.14 -9.86
N ASP A 185 0.11 4.03 -10.60
CA ASP A 185 -1.05 3.13 -10.73
C ASP A 185 -2.36 3.90 -10.98
N SER A 186 -2.25 4.95 -11.79
CA SER A 186 -3.32 5.91 -12.07
C SER A 186 -3.23 6.41 -13.50
N LEU A 187 -4.26 7.12 -13.96
CA LEU A 187 -4.33 7.65 -15.32
C LEU A 187 -3.22 8.69 -15.58
N PRO A 188 -2.77 8.84 -16.84
CA PRO A 188 -1.95 9.98 -17.26
C PRO A 188 -2.60 11.30 -16.84
N ASP A 189 -1.82 12.20 -16.27
CA ASP A 189 -2.29 13.56 -16.01
C ASP A 189 -2.32 14.40 -17.31
N PRO A 190 -2.98 15.58 -17.29
CA PRO A 190 -3.07 16.41 -18.49
C PRO A 190 -1.72 16.79 -19.09
N GLU A 191 -0.68 16.97 -18.27
CA GLU A 191 0.66 17.28 -18.76
C GLU A 191 1.26 16.11 -19.55
N LEU A 192 1.14 14.88 -19.06
CA LEU A 192 1.62 13.69 -19.75
C LEU A 192 0.85 13.42 -21.04
N LEU A 193 -0.47 13.62 -21.04
CA LEU A 193 -1.29 13.52 -22.25
C LEU A 193 -0.91 14.58 -23.30
N ARG A 194 -0.63 15.82 -22.88
CA ARG A 194 -0.14 16.88 -23.77
C ARG A 194 1.22 16.50 -24.37
N ALA A 195 2.14 16.00 -23.55
CA ALA A 195 3.45 15.55 -24.01
C ALA A 195 3.33 14.40 -25.03
N ALA A 196 2.39 13.48 -24.81
CA ALA A 196 2.07 12.41 -25.76
C ALA A 196 1.57 12.99 -27.10
N GLY A 197 0.58 13.89 -27.06
CA GLY A 197 0.03 14.53 -28.25
C GLY A 197 1.03 15.39 -29.03
N ALA A 198 1.99 16.01 -28.32
CA ALA A 198 3.09 16.76 -28.93
C ALA A 198 4.23 15.88 -29.48
N GLY A 199 4.15 14.55 -29.30
CA GLY A 199 5.20 13.63 -29.74
C GLY A 199 6.46 13.63 -28.86
N GLU A 200 6.46 14.33 -27.72
CA GLU A 200 7.59 14.41 -26.79
C GLU A 200 7.95 13.01 -26.24
N LEU A 201 6.97 12.12 -26.08
CA LEU A 201 7.18 10.76 -25.58
C LEU A 201 7.79 9.79 -26.61
N LYS A 202 8.08 10.25 -27.83
CA LYS A 202 8.77 9.45 -28.84
C LYS A 202 10.28 9.32 -28.57
N THR A 203 10.86 10.23 -27.78
CA THR A 203 12.29 10.20 -27.47
C THR A 203 12.56 9.71 -26.03
N PRO A 204 13.72 9.07 -25.78
CA PRO A 204 14.14 8.71 -24.43
C PRO A 204 14.20 9.92 -23.48
N GLU A 205 14.62 11.09 -23.97
CA GLU A 205 14.77 12.30 -23.16
C GLU A 205 13.41 12.84 -22.71
N GLY A 206 12.41 12.84 -23.59
CA GLY A 206 11.05 13.27 -23.25
C GLY A 206 10.38 12.31 -22.25
N ARG A 207 10.58 11.01 -22.42
CA ARG A 207 10.14 9.99 -21.45
C ARG A 207 10.81 10.19 -20.09
N ALA A 208 12.13 10.35 -20.06
CA ALA A 208 12.88 10.56 -18.82
C ALA A 208 12.47 11.84 -18.10
N LYS A 209 12.21 12.93 -18.83
CA LYS A 209 11.71 14.19 -18.26
C LYS A 209 10.38 13.98 -17.54
N GLN A 210 9.41 13.34 -18.19
CA GLN A 210 8.10 13.09 -17.59
C GLN A 210 8.19 12.09 -16.44
N ALA A 211 8.95 11.01 -16.58
CA ALA A 211 9.16 10.04 -15.50
C ALA A 211 9.77 10.68 -14.25
N LYS A 212 10.78 11.57 -14.38
CA LYS A 212 11.39 12.28 -13.24
C LYS A 212 10.39 13.21 -12.56
N ARG A 213 9.60 13.98 -13.33
CA ARG A 213 8.53 14.82 -12.78
C ARG A 213 7.54 13.99 -11.98
N MET A 214 7.10 12.87 -12.56
CA MET A 214 6.11 12.00 -11.94
C MET A 214 6.66 11.27 -10.71
N ALA A 215 7.93 10.89 -10.71
CA ALA A 215 8.60 10.32 -9.54
C ALA A 215 8.70 11.32 -8.37
N ALA A 216 8.64 12.64 -8.61
CA ALA A 216 8.59 13.61 -7.52
C ALA A 216 7.21 13.75 -6.86
N ASP A 217 6.15 13.15 -7.44
CA ASP A 217 4.78 13.21 -6.92
C ASP A 217 4.53 12.17 -5.81
N SER A 218 3.73 12.54 -4.82
CA SER A 218 3.34 11.67 -3.69
C SER A 218 2.70 10.32 -4.09
N ARG A 219 2.07 10.25 -5.26
CA ARG A 219 1.52 9.00 -5.81
C ARG A 219 2.61 7.98 -6.12
N ALA A 220 3.79 8.44 -6.57
CA ALA A 220 4.92 7.56 -6.84
C ALA A 220 5.44 6.90 -5.56
N TRP A 221 5.49 7.64 -4.45
CA TRP A 221 5.79 7.06 -3.15
C TRP A 221 4.76 6.00 -2.74
N THR A 222 3.47 6.28 -2.90
CA THR A 222 2.41 5.32 -2.54
C THR A 222 2.58 4.01 -3.31
N LYS A 223 2.83 4.09 -4.63
CA LYS A 223 3.11 2.91 -5.44
C LYS A 223 4.37 2.16 -4.98
N LEU A 224 5.49 2.86 -4.78
CA LEU A 224 6.73 2.21 -4.36
C LEU A 224 6.56 1.56 -2.98
N ARG A 225 5.90 2.23 -2.04
CA ARG A 225 5.62 1.69 -0.71
C ARG A 225 4.86 0.37 -0.82
N ASP A 226 3.78 0.33 -1.60
CA ASP A 226 2.97 -0.88 -1.74
C ASP A 226 3.75 -2.01 -2.42
N PHE A 227 4.58 -1.69 -3.43
CA PHE A 227 5.54 -2.64 -4.00
C PHE A 227 6.51 -3.19 -2.94
N LEU A 228 7.11 -2.33 -2.11
CA LEU A 228 8.06 -2.75 -1.07
C LEU A 228 7.39 -3.62 0.00
N MET A 229 6.15 -3.31 0.39
CA MET A 229 5.38 -4.13 1.34
C MET A 229 5.10 -5.52 0.76
N LEU A 230 4.69 -5.60 -0.51
CA LEU A 230 4.45 -6.87 -1.21
C LEU A 230 5.75 -7.66 -1.43
N TRP A 231 6.82 -6.97 -1.81
CA TRP A 231 8.14 -7.55 -2.01
C TRP A 231 8.72 -8.10 -0.71
N LEU A 232 8.47 -7.47 0.43
CA LEU A 232 8.87 -7.97 1.75
C LEU A 232 7.86 -8.98 2.34
N LYS A 233 6.73 -9.24 1.68
CA LYS A 233 5.65 -10.13 2.15
C LYS A 233 5.08 -9.73 3.52
N ILE A 234 4.89 -8.42 3.69
CA ILE A 234 4.37 -7.80 4.92
C ILE A 234 3.08 -6.98 4.67
N ASP A 235 2.46 -7.20 3.51
CA ASP A 235 1.16 -6.67 3.10
C ASP A 235 -0.05 -7.48 3.65
N GLU A 236 0.20 -8.72 4.10
CA GLU A 236 -0.81 -9.69 4.56
C GLU A 236 -1.52 -9.29 5.89
N ILE A 237 -2.72 -9.85 6.09
CA ILE A 237 -3.59 -9.73 7.30
C ILE A 237 -3.63 -11.09 8.00
N PRO A 238 -3.69 -11.16 9.34
CA PRO A 238 -3.59 -10.06 10.33
C PRO A 238 -2.16 -9.55 10.55
N ASP A 239 -2.03 -8.42 11.26
CA ASP A 239 -0.73 -7.86 11.66
C ASP A 239 -0.04 -8.76 12.71
N ILE A 240 1.13 -8.34 13.21
CA ILE A 240 1.98 -9.14 14.10
C ILE A 240 1.33 -9.36 15.47
N VAL A 241 1.12 -10.63 15.84
CA VAL A 241 0.67 -11.05 17.17
C VAL A 241 1.78 -11.78 17.91
N LYS A 242 1.94 -11.50 19.21
CA LYS A 242 2.97 -12.08 20.09
C LYS A 242 2.40 -12.46 21.45
N SER A 243 3.04 -13.43 22.11
CA SER A 243 2.63 -13.90 23.44
C SER A 243 2.90 -12.81 24.47
N GLN A 244 1.84 -12.32 25.14
CA GLN A 244 1.98 -11.33 26.23
C GLN A 244 2.81 -11.87 27.40
N LYS A 245 2.83 -13.20 27.58
CA LYS A 245 3.65 -13.85 28.62
C LYS A 245 5.13 -13.75 28.28
N ALA A 246 5.50 -14.01 27.02
CA ALA A 246 6.90 -13.96 26.58
C ALA A 246 7.40 -12.54 26.33
N PHE A 247 6.52 -11.65 25.83
CA PHE A 247 6.85 -10.28 25.45
C PHE A 247 5.87 -9.27 26.09
N PRO A 248 5.93 -9.05 27.41
CA PRO A 248 5.09 -8.06 28.07
C PRO A 248 5.24 -6.67 27.44
N GLY A 249 4.12 -6.04 27.10
CA GLY A 249 4.09 -4.71 26.47
C GLY A 249 4.17 -4.71 24.94
N PHE A 250 4.29 -5.86 24.28
CA PHE A 250 4.11 -5.96 22.84
C PHE A 250 2.63 -6.14 22.52
N ASP A 251 1.90 -5.05 22.29
CA ASP A 251 0.48 -5.06 21.92
C ASP A 251 0.26 -4.61 20.46
N ASP A 252 -1.01 -4.51 20.04
CA ASP A 252 -1.39 -4.04 18.70
C ASP A 252 -0.88 -2.61 18.40
N SER A 253 -0.73 -1.77 19.43
CA SER A 253 -0.18 -0.42 19.26
C SER A 253 1.33 -0.48 18.99
N THR A 254 2.06 -1.35 19.68
CA THR A 254 3.48 -1.62 19.41
C THR A 254 3.69 -2.19 18.00
N ALA A 255 2.86 -3.15 17.56
CA ALA A 255 2.92 -3.68 16.20
C ALA A 255 2.66 -2.57 15.15
N THR A 256 1.66 -1.73 15.39
CA THR A 256 1.34 -0.55 14.56
C THR A 256 2.52 0.43 14.51
N ASP A 257 3.16 0.71 15.65
CA ASP A 257 4.31 1.60 15.74
C ASP A 257 5.53 1.04 14.98
N LEU A 258 5.77 -0.27 15.04
CA LEU A 258 6.82 -0.92 14.24
C LEU A 258 6.57 -0.82 12.74
N ARG A 259 5.31 -0.97 12.30
CA ARG A 259 4.95 -0.78 10.89
C ARG A 259 5.23 0.65 10.46
N THR A 260 4.83 1.63 11.29
CA THR A 260 5.15 3.05 11.05
C THR A 260 6.65 3.31 11.01
N SER A 261 7.43 2.70 11.91
CA SER A 261 8.89 2.77 11.90
C SER A 261 9.47 2.31 10.56
N LEU A 262 9.00 1.17 10.05
CA LEU A 262 9.44 0.66 8.76
C LEU A 262 9.03 1.58 7.61
N ASP A 263 7.78 2.08 7.60
CA ASP A 263 7.31 3.04 6.59
C ASP A 263 8.18 4.31 6.54
N LEU A 264 8.52 4.86 7.71
CA LEU A 264 9.40 6.03 7.82
C LEU A 264 10.82 5.74 7.33
N PHE A 265 11.36 4.56 7.68
CA PHE A 265 12.65 4.10 7.17
C PHE A 265 12.66 4.00 5.64
N LEU A 266 11.71 3.29 5.05
CA LEU A 266 11.60 3.12 3.61
C LEU A 266 11.42 4.47 2.89
N ARG A 267 10.65 5.39 3.49
CA ARG A 267 10.46 6.73 2.95
C ARG A 267 11.75 7.54 2.95
N GLU A 268 12.54 7.48 4.02
CA GLU A 268 13.83 8.17 4.11
C GLU A 268 14.83 7.61 3.09
N VAL A 269 14.89 6.29 2.92
CA VAL A 269 15.77 5.65 1.93
C VAL A 269 15.43 6.11 0.50
N ALA A 270 14.14 6.22 0.18
CA ALA A 270 13.69 6.48 -1.19
C ALA A 270 13.49 7.97 -1.53
N TRP A 271 13.07 8.80 -0.57
CA TRP A 271 12.75 10.23 -0.77
C TRP A 271 13.37 11.16 0.28
N GLY A 272 14.24 10.65 1.16
CA GLY A 272 14.98 11.50 2.08
C GLY A 272 15.96 12.43 1.34
N PRO A 273 16.44 13.49 2.00
CA PRO A 273 17.40 14.43 1.41
C PRO A 273 18.73 13.77 1.00
N ARG A 274 19.01 12.57 1.51
CA ARG A 274 20.17 11.74 1.19
C ARG A 274 19.76 10.37 0.62
N ALA A 275 18.66 10.34 -0.14
CA ALA A 275 18.14 9.11 -0.73
C ALA A 275 19.22 8.33 -1.48
N ASP A 276 19.43 7.08 -1.08
CA ASP A 276 20.44 6.18 -1.60
C ASP A 276 19.94 4.74 -1.42
N TYR A 277 19.79 4.01 -2.52
CA TYR A 277 19.26 2.65 -2.47
C TYR A 277 20.14 1.71 -1.63
N ARG A 278 21.44 2.00 -1.47
CA ARG A 278 22.35 1.19 -0.66
C ARG A 278 21.93 1.18 0.81
N GLU A 279 21.34 2.27 1.29
CA GLU A 279 20.80 2.37 2.65
C GLU A 279 19.66 1.37 2.89
N LEU A 280 18.96 0.92 1.84
CA LEU A 280 17.96 -0.14 1.97
C LEU A 280 18.58 -1.42 2.57
N MET A 281 19.87 -1.68 2.32
CA MET A 281 20.55 -2.90 2.79
C MET A 281 21.57 -2.64 3.90
N LEU A 282 22.10 -1.42 3.99
CA LEU A 282 23.25 -1.12 4.84
C LEU A 282 22.95 -0.17 5.99
N SER A 283 21.79 0.49 6.01
CA SER A 283 21.52 1.52 7.03
C SER A 283 21.47 0.94 8.43
N ASP A 284 22.07 1.64 9.38
CA ASP A 284 22.00 1.36 10.81
C ASP A 284 20.90 2.16 11.51
N ARG A 285 19.99 2.77 10.75
CA ARG A 285 18.97 3.68 11.30
C ARG A 285 17.66 2.96 11.61
N GLN A 286 17.04 3.37 12.71
CA GLN A 286 15.68 2.98 13.07
C GLN A 286 14.86 4.22 13.43
N TYR A 287 13.57 4.23 13.11
CA TYR A 287 12.65 5.26 13.57
C TYR A 287 11.95 4.80 14.85
N VAL A 288 12.12 5.53 15.94
CA VAL A 288 11.65 5.12 17.27
C VAL A 288 10.84 6.25 17.89
N ASN A 289 9.68 5.90 18.45
CA ASN A 289 8.86 6.79 19.29
C ASN A 289 9.01 6.40 20.78
N GLY A 290 8.32 7.12 21.67
CA GLY A 290 8.37 6.84 23.12
C GLY A 290 7.97 5.42 23.53
N ARG A 291 7.04 4.77 22.80
CA ARG A 291 6.60 3.40 23.09
C ARG A 291 7.65 2.38 22.67
N LEU A 292 8.15 2.49 21.44
CA LEU A 292 9.21 1.61 20.93
C LEU A 292 10.50 1.77 21.73
N ALA A 293 10.84 2.98 22.17
CA ALA A 293 12.02 3.21 23.00
C ALA A 293 12.04 2.35 24.27
N LYS A 294 10.89 2.18 24.94
CA LYS A 294 10.76 1.33 26.13
C LYS A 294 11.07 -0.15 25.86
N ILE A 295 10.80 -0.62 24.64
CA ILE A 295 10.95 -2.04 24.25
C ILE A 295 12.34 -2.31 23.68
N TYR A 296 12.88 -1.37 22.91
CA TYR A 296 14.12 -1.52 22.16
C TYR A 296 15.33 -0.79 22.77
N GLY A 297 15.21 -0.24 23.99
CA GLY A 297 16.34 0.31 24.75
C GLY A 297 16.71 1.77 24.42
N GLY A 298 15.75 2.57 23.96
CA GLY A 298 15.93 3.99 23.68
C GLY A 298 15.65 4.89 24.89
N ASN A 299 16.35 6.03 24.97
CA ASN A 299 16.11 7.04 26.02
C ASN A 299 15.20 8.16 25.48
N LEU A 300 13.90 7.88 25.33
CA LEU A 300 12.89 8.84 24.89
C LEU A 300 11.78 9.00 25.92
N ALA A 301 11.21 10.20 25.99
CA ALA A 301 9.97 10.44 26.74
C ALA A 301 8.84 9.55 26.21
N ALA A 302 7.90 9.17 27.08
CA ALA A 302 6.83 8.23 26.72
C ALA A 302 5.92 8.71 25.58
N ASP A 303 5.81 10.02 25.40
CA ASP A 303 5.04 10.72 24.38
C ASP A 303 5.89 11.26 23.22
N ALA A 304 7.19 10.93 23.18
CA ALA A 304 8.09 11.38 22.13
C ALA A 304 7.58 10.92 20.75
N PRO A 305 7.56 11.81 19.73
CA PRO A 305 7.22 11.44 18.37
C PRO A 305 8.29 10.51 17.78
N PHE A 306 8.01 9.94 16.61
CA PHE A 306 9.01 9.18 15.86
C PHE A 306 10.19 10.08 15.50
N GLN A 307 11.39 9.58 15.81
CA GLN A 307 12.64 10.18 15.39
C GLN A 307 13.63 9.10 14.97
N ALA A 308 14.50 9.44 14.03
CA ALA A 308 15.56 8.55 13.61
C ALA A 308 16.64 8.45 14.69
N VAL A 309 17.01 7.23 15.06
CA VAL A 309 18.09 6.92 16.00
C VAL A 309 19.08 5.96 15.33
N ALA A 310 20.34 6.05 15.72
CA ALA A 310 21.35 5.07 15.35
C ALA A 310 21.08 3.75 16.08
N SER A 311 21.24 2.64 15.37
CA SER A 311 21.04 1.27 15.82
C SER A 311 22.13 0.40 15.19
N PRO A 312 23.38 0.48 15.69
CA PRO A 312 24.56 -0.14 15.06
C PRO A 312 24.47 -1.67 14.93
N ASP A 313 23.62 -2.32 15.73
CA ASP A 313 23.33 -3.75 15.66
C ASP A 313 22.32 -4.10 14.55
N ARG A 314 22.12 -3.24 13.54
CA ARG A 314 21.18 -3.47 12.43
C ARG A 314 21.83 -3.09 11.10
N ALA A 315 21.39 -3.77 10.05
CA ALA A 315 21.76 -3.53 8.65
C ALA A 315 20.51 -3.57 7.76
N GLY A 316 20.08 -2.38 7.32
CA GLY A 316 19.03 -2.18 6.33
C GLY A 316 17.67 -2.77 6.69
N VAL A 317 16.88 -3.05 5.63
CA VAL A 317 15.49 -3.45 5.69
C VAL A 317 15.28 -4.83 6.31
N LEU A 318 16.21 -5.76 6.07
CA LEU A 318 16.09 -7.14 6.53
C LEU A 318 16.21 -7.26 8.04
N THR A 319 16.88 -6.32 8.70
CA THR A 319 17.06 -6.34 10.17
C THR A 319 16.12 -5.37 10.88
N GLN A 320 15.19 -4.73 10.17
CA GLN A 320 14.18 -3.87 10.80
C GLN A 320 13.28 -4.71 11.73
N PRO A 321 12.97 -4.23 12.95
CA PRO A 321 12.26 -5.06 13.92
C PRO A 321 10.87 -5.52 13.46
N TYR A 322 10.16 -4.74 12.63
CA TYR A 322 8.90 -5.17 12.02
C TYR A 322 9.08 -6.41 11.15
N VAL A 323 10.10 -6.42 10.27
CA VAL A 323 10.41 -7.57 9.39
C VAL A 323 10.80 -8.78 10.25
N MET A 324 11.69 -8.59 11.22
CA MET A 324 12.13 -9.67 12.12
C MET A 324 10.98 -10.28 12.92
N ALA A 325 10.04 -9.45 13.38
CA ALA A 325 8.89 -9.90 14.15
C ALA A 325 7.81 -10.57 13.28
N ARG A 326 7.63 -10.11 12.03
CA ARG A 326 6.68 -10.68 11.07
C ARG A 326 7.05 -12.10 10.64
N PHE A 327 8.34 -12.38 10.52
CA PHE A 327 8.87 -13.71 10.18
C PHE A 327 9.34 -14.47 11.43
N ALA A 328 8.54 -14.42 12.50
CA ALA A 328 8.77 -15.14 13.74
C ALA A 328 7.46 -15.74 14.27
N TYR A 329 7.54 -16.74 15.14
CA TYR A 329 6.39 -17.33 15.82
C TYR A 329 5.90 -16.43 16.97
N LEU A 330 4.84 -16.87 17.65
CA LEU A 330 4.23 -16.15 18.77
C LEU A 330 5.21 -15.92 19.93
N GLU A 331 6.04 -16.93 20.23
CA GLU A 331 6.93 -16.97 21.40
C GLU A 331 8.42 -17.00 21.04
N GLY A 332 8.77 -17.36 19.79
CA GLY A 332 10.16 -17.58 19.38
C GLY A 332 10.47 -17.05 17.99
N SER A 333 11.76 -16.87 17.70
CA SER A 333 12.26 -16.57 16.36
C SER A 333 11.90 -17.70 15.38
N SER A 334 12.05 -17.43 14.08
CA SER A 334 11.86 -18.44 13.05
C SER A 334 12.90 -18.27 11.94
N PRO A 335 14.07 -18.92 12.07
CA PRO A 335 15.10 -18.82 11.04
C PRO A 335 14.61 -19.39 9.70
N ILE A 336 13.72 -20.39 9.71
CA ILE A 336 13.13 -20.94 8.48
C ILE A 336 12.37 -19.85 7.71
N HIS A 337 11.45 -19.13 8.35
CA HIS A 337 10.66 -18.08 7.69
C HIS A 337 11.53 -16.89 7.24
N ARG A 338 12.50 -16.47 8.08
CA ARG A 338 13.46 -15.42 7.72
C ARG A 338 14.34 -15.82 6.53
N GLY A 339 14.82 -17.07 6.50
CA GLY A 339 15.60 -17.62 5.39
C GLY A 339 14.80 -17.76 4.10
N VAL A 340 13.52 -18.17 4.20
CA VAL A 340 12.60 -18.23 3.05
C VAL A 340 12.37 -16.85 2.44
N LEU A 341 12.19 -15.80 3.26
CA LEU A 341 12.10 -14.41 2.78
C LEU A 341 13.33 -14.05 1.95
N VAL A 342 14.54 -14.30 2.46
CA VAL A 342 15.77 -13.96 1.74
C VAL A 342 15.90 -14.77 0.45
N ALA A 343 15.70 -16.09 0.52
CA ALA A 343 15.82 -16.97 -0.64
C ALA A 343 14.86 -16.57 -1.78
N ARG A 344 13.58 -16.35 -1.47
CA ARG A 344 12.55 -16.04 -2.47
C ARG A 344 12.62 -14.60 -2.94
N ASN A 345 12.63 -13.65 -2.01
CA ASN A 345 12.36 -12.25 -2.32
C ASN A 345 13.63 -11.46 -2.59
N MET A 346 14.77 -11.84 -1.99
CA MET A 346 16.05 -11.16 -2.25
C MET A 346 16.83 -11.87 -3.36
N LEU A 347 16.91 -13.20 -3.31
CA LEU A 347 17.73 -13.99 -4.23
C LEU A 347 16.97 -14.55 -5.43
N GLY A 348 15.65 -14.35 -5.51
CA GLY A 348 14.83 -14.80 -6.64
C GLY A 348 14.77 -16.33 -6.79
N ARG A 349 15.00 -17.10 -5.73
CA ARG A 349 14.99 -18.56 -5.78
C ARG A 349 13.57 -19.10 -5.68
N VAL A 350 13.23 -20.03 -6.56
CA VAL A 350 12.01 -20.82 -6.47
C VAL A 350 12.23 -21.93 -5.45
N LEU A 351 11.39 -21.97 -4.41
CA LEU A 351 11.37 -23.04 -3.42
C LEU A 351 10.10 -23.86 -3.61
N ALA A 352 10.26 -25.15 -3.88
CA ALA A 352 9.14 -26.09 -3.95
C ALA A 352 8.36 -26.11 -2.62
N PRO A 353 7.04 -26.38 -2.65
CA PRO A 353 6.29 -26.66 -1.43
C PRO A 353 6.96 -27.79 -0.65
N PRO A 354 6.99 -27.72 0.70
CA PRO A 354 7.57 -28.78 1.50
C PRO A 354 6.76 -30.08 1.28
N PRO A 355 7.41 -31.25 1.21
CA PRO A 355 6.73 -32.53 0.98
C PRO A 355 5.80 -32.90 2.16
N VAL A 356 6.12 -32.41 3.36
CA VAL A 356 5.31 -32.53 4.57
C VAL A 356 5.34 -31.22 5.35
N ALA A 357 4.20 -30.80 5.91
CA ALA A 357 4.14 -29.70 6.85
C ALA A 357 4.29 -30.26 8.27
N VAL A 358 5.32 -29.81 8.99
CA VAL A 358 5.61 -30.23 10.36
C VAL A 358 5.68 -29.00 11.26
N ALA A 359 5.08 -29.11 12.44
CA ALA A 359 5.19 -28.07 13.46
C ALA A 359 6.67 -27.93 13.91
N PRO A 360 7.12 -26.72 14.29
CA PRO A 360 8.46 -26.52 14.85
C PRO A 360 8.67 -27.36 16.11
N THR A 361 9.88 -27.90 16.27
CA THR A 361 10.27 -28.56 17.52
C THR A 361 10.18 -27.57 18.68
N ALA A 362 9.31 -27.89 19.65
CA ALA A 362 9.06 -27.03 20.80
C ALA A 362 10.30 -26.93 21.71
N ALA A 363 10.58 -25.72 22.19
CA ALA A 363 11.70 -25.49 23.13
C ALA A 363 11.55 -26.28 24.44
N SER A 364 10.31 -26.53 24.89
CA SER A 364 10.05 -27.32 26.09
C SER A 364 10.46 -28.80 25.98
N LEU A 365 10.58 -29.34 24.76
CA LEU A 365 11.03 -30.72 24.52
C LEU A 365 12.56 -30.84 24.49
N HIS A 366 13.25 -29.74 24.18
CA HIS A 366 14.70 -29.65 24.08
C HIS A 366 15.20 -28.31 24.66
N PRO A 367 15.05 -28.09 25.98
CA PRO A 367 15.39 -26.82 26.62
C PRO A 367 16.90 -26.51 26.58
N GLU A 368 17.73 -27.54 26.39
CA GLU A 368 19.18 -27.45 26.27
C GLU A 368 19.65 -26.96 24.90
N LEU A 369 18.81 -27.04 23.87
CA LEU A 369 19.16 -26.68 22.50
C LEU A 369 18.71 -25.25 22.19
N THR A 370 19.53 -24.51 21.47
CA THR A 370 19.21 -23.22 20.85
C THR A 370 18.18 -23.39 19.73
N THR A 371 17.60 -22.28 19.23
CA THR A 371 16.66 -22.35 18.10
C THR A 371 17.33 -22.88 16.84
N ARG A 372 18.58 -22.47 16.56
CA ARG A 372 19.40 -23.03 15.48
C ARG A 372 19.55 -24.54 15.59
N GLU A 373 19.91 -25.05 16.76
CA GLU A 373 20.13 -26.48 16.99
C GLU A 373 18.84 -27.28 16.85
N ARG A 374 17.72 -26.79 17.39
CA ARG A 374 16.41 -27.45 17.22
C ARG A 374 15.99 -27.53 15.75
N VAL A 375 16.20 -26.46 14.99
CA VAL A 375 15.91 -26.44 13.54
C VAL A 375 16.83 -27.40 12.79
N ALA A 376 18.13 -27.38 13.07
CA ALA A 376 19.08 -28.31 12.46
C ALA A 376 18.74 -29.77 12.75
N LEU A 377 18.37 -30.09 14.01
CA LEU A 377 17.92 -31.41 14.41
C LEU A 377 16.67 -31.84 13.65
N GLN A 378 15.69 -30.95 13.52
CA GLN A 378 14.42 -31.21 12.84
C GLN A 378 14.60 -31.43 11.34
N THR A 379 15.52 -30.68 10.70
CA THR A 379 15.65 -30.66 9.23
C THR A 379 16.81 -31.50 8.71
N LYS A 380 17.46 -32.31 9.55
CA LYS A 380 18.67 -33.08 9.18
C LYS A 380 18.44 -34.20 8.16
N ASN A 381 17.22 -34.72 8.05
CA ASN A 381 16.92 -35.83 7.15
C ASN A 381 16.95 -35.37 5.68
N ALA A 382 17.22 -36.31 4.77
CA ALA A 382 17.43 -36.00 3.35
C ALA A 382 16.26 -35.22 2.70
N PRO A 383 14.97 -35.57 2.94
CA PRO A 383 13.86 -34.85 2.30
C PRO A 383 13.74 -33.37 2.71
N CYS A 384 14.04 -33.03 3.96
CA CYS A 384 14.01 -31.64 4.42
C CYS A 384 15.27 -30.89 3.96
N ASN A 385 16.43 -31.54 4.01
CA ASN A 385 17.70 -30.88 3.72
C ASN A 385 17.85 -30.45 2.25
N THR A 386 17.03 -31.00 1.33
CA THR A 386 16.95 -30.53 -0.08
C THR A 386 16.70 -29.02 -0.19
N CYS A 387 15.84 -28.45 0.66
CA CYS A 387 15.58 -27.02 0.70
C CYS A 387 16.30 -26.34 1.89
N HIS A 388 16.40 -27.04 3.02
CA HIS A 388 16.96 -26.47 4.25
C HIS A 388 18.48 -26.26 4.21
N GLY A 389 19.21 -26.93 3.32
CA GLY A 389 20.63 -26.64 3.06
C GLY A 389 20.87 -25.20 2.58
N MET A 390 19.88 -24.58 1.93
CA MET A 390 19.91 -23.17 1.54
C MET A 390 19.19 -22.27 2.55
N ILE A 391 18.00 -22.67 3.01
CA ILE A 391 17.17 -21.83 3.88
C ILE A 391 17.85 -21.59 5.23
N ASN A 392 18.37 -22.64 5.86
CA ASN A 392 18.85 -22.54 7.24
C ASN A 392 20.02 -21.57 7.38
N PRO A 393 21.09 -21.63 6.55
CA PRO A 393 22.18 -20.65 6.66
C PRO A 393 21.72 -19.19 6.51
N LEU A 394 20.81 -18.92 5.57
CA LEU A 394 20.24 -17.58 5.37
C LEU A 394 19.42 -17.13 6.58
N GLY A 395 18.64 -18.03 7.18
CA GLY A 395 17.85 -17.77 8.36
C GLY A 395 18.68 -17.56 9.62
N PHE A 396 19.71 -18.38 9.80
CA PHE A 396 20.58 -18.36 10.99
C PHE A 396 21.33 -17.05 11.14
N ALA A 397 21.61 -16.34 10.05
CA ALA A 397 22.18 -14.99 10.07
C ALA A 397 21.36 -14.00 10.92
N PHE A 398 20.05 -14.24 11.10
CA PHE A 398 19.15 -13.35 11.85
C PHE A 398 18.83 -13.84 13.27
N GLU A 399 19.45 -14.92 13.74
CA GLU A 399 19.12 -15.44 15.08
C GLU A 399 19.73 -14.61 16.23
N GLU A 400 20.45 -13.54 15.92
CA GLU A 400 20.77 -12.48 16.87
C GLU A 400 19.55 -11.61 17.26
N TYR A 401 18.40 -11.79 16.58
CA TYR A 401 17.14 -11.10 16.90
C TYR A 401 16.07 -12.05 17.42
N ASP A 402 15.41 -11.69 18.52
CA ASP A 402 14.31 -12.45 19.12
C ASP A 402 13.01 -12.39 18.29
N ALA A 403 11.91 -12.95 18.81
CA ALA A 403 10.64 -13.02 18.12
C ALA A 403 9.98 -11.66 17.86
N ILE A 404 10.43 -10.59 18.53
CA ILE A 404 9.97 -9.21 18.32
C ILE A 404 11.07 -8.33 17.70
N GLY A 405 12.14 -8.93 17.20
CA GLY A 405 13.22 -8.21 16.52
C GLY A 405 14.15 -7.43 17.45
N ARG A 406 14.12 -7.69 18.77
CA ARG A 406 15.11 -7.14 19.70
C ARG A 406 16.39 -7.94 19.60
N VAL A 407 17.53 -7.26 19.74
CA VAL A 407 18.84 -7.89 19.78
C VAL A 407 18.94 -8.76 21.05
N ARG A 408 19.48 -9.97 20.92
CA ARG A 408 19.76 -10.88 22.03
C ARG A 408 21.20 -11.38 21.95
N LYS A 409 21.81 -11.63 23.12
CA LYS A 409 23.21 -12.11 23.21
C LYS A 409 23.35 -13.61 23.02
N VAL A 410 22.29 -14.37 23.22
CA VAL A 410 22.23 -15.83 23.09
C VAL A 410 20.96 -16.17 22.34
N ASP A 411 21.05 -17.12 21.40
CA ASP A 411 19.89 -17.66 20.67
C ASP A 411 18.98 -18.48 21.59
#